data_AF-A0A353PG03-F1
#
_entry.id   AF-A0A353PG03-F1
#
_cell.length_a   1.000
_cell.length_b   1.000
_cell.length_c   1.000
_cell.angle_alpha   90.00
_cell.angle_beta   90.00
_cell.angle_gamma   90.00
#
_symmetry.space_group_name_H-M   'P 1'
#
loop_
_entity.id
_entity.type
_entity.pdbx_description
1 polymer ?
#
loop_
_entity_poly.entity_id
_entity_poly.type
_entity_poly.pdbx_seq_one_letter_code
_entity_poly.pdbx_strand_id
1 'polypeptide(L)'
;TVVIAPPDGHMGQYLAALQRLQTLDLVAIAPAHGRVLCEPQRLLAAIVTHRRQREAKVLAALQRAGHGTPETLVAEVYADTPAFLHLAARLSLQAHLINLVESGQALFRDGTWHALTAV
;
A
#
# COMPACT_ATOMS: atom_id res chain seq x y z
N THR A 1 1.22 -2.83 10.87
CA THR A 1 1.69 -2.51 9.51
C THR A 1 2.30 -1.12 9.54
N VAL A 2 3.41 -0.86 8.85
CA VAL A 2 4.03 0.49 8.82
C VAL A 2 3.23 1.45 7.92
N VAL A 3 3.29 2.74 8.20
CA VAL A 3 2.72 3.77 7.32
C VAL A 3 3.76 4.11 6.26
N ILE A 4 3.37 4.05 4.99
CA ILE A 4 4.16 4.59 3.87
C ILE A 4 3.53 5.94 3.53
N ALA A 5 4.28 7.03 3.66
CA ALA A 5 3.74 8.39 3.58
C ALA A 5 4.47 9.22 2.52
N PRO A 6 3.84 9.51 1.36
CA PRO A 6 4.41 10.41 0.37
C PRO A 6 4.55 11.85 0.91
N PRO A 7 5.52 12.64 0.42
CA PRO A 7 6.49 12.28 -0.62
C PRO A 7 7.67 11.43 -0.12
N ASP A 8 7.88 11.34 1.19
CA ASP A 8 9.05 10.66 1.78
C ASP A 8 9.01 9.12 1.61
N GLY A 9 7.82 8.55 1.44
CA GLY A 9 7.57 7.13 1.27
C GLY A 9 6.87 6.81 -0.04
N HIS A 10 7.30 5.72 -0.68
CA HIS A 10 6.78 5.27 -1.97
C HIS A 10 6.43 3.78 -1.97
N MET A 11 5.19 3.42 -2.33
CA MET A 11 4.73 2.02 -2.23
C MET A 11 5.46 1.08 -3.20
N GLY A 12 5.66 1.50 -4.45
CA GLY A 12 6.42 0.72 -5.44
C GLY A 12 7.84 0.39 -4.98
N GLN A 13 8.61 1.41 -4.57
CA GLN A 13 9.96 1.23 -4.01
C GLN A 13 9.97 0.36 -2.75
N TYR A 14 8.99 0.53 -1.84
CA TYR A 14 8.86 -0.31 -0.65
C TYR A 14 8.64 -1.79 -1.00
N LEU A 15 7.73 -2.07 -1.94
CA LEU A 15 7.47 -3.42 -2.43
C LEU A 15 8.70 -4.03 -3.11
N ALA A 16 9.40 -3.26 -3.95
CA ALA A 16 10.63 -3.69 -4.61
C ALA A 16 11.73 -4.00 -3.58
N ALA A 17 11.87 -3.19 -2.53
CA ALA A 17 12.81 -3.44 -1.45
C ALA A 17 12.49 -4.73 -0.68
N LEU A 18 11.20 -4.98 -0.38
CA LEU A 18 10.78 -6.24 0.24
C LEU A 18 11.07 -7.45 -0.65
N GLN A 19 10.78 -7.35 -1.96
CA GLN A 19 11.09 -8.41 -2.92
C GLN A 19 12.60 -8.67 -3.01
N ARG A 20 13.43 -7.64 -2.98
CA ARG A 20 14.89 -7.79 -2.92
C ARG A 20 15.35 -8.51 -1.64
N LEU A 21 14.72 -8.23 -0.50
CA LEU A 21 15.03 -8.97 0.75
C LEU A 21 14.64 -10.45 0.64
N GLN A 22 13.60 -10.79 -0.12
CA GLN A 22 13.19 -12.19 -0.34
C GLN A 22 14.21 -12.99 -1.16
N THR A 23 15.08 -12.34 -1.93
CA THR A 23 16.14 -13.04 -2.68
C THR A 23 17.40 -13.31 -1.85
N LEU A 24 17.46 -12.81 -0.62
CA LEU A 24 18.59 -13.02 0.29
C LEU A 24 18.36 -14.24 1.18
N ASP A 25 19.42 -14.98 1.49
CA ASP A 25 19.37 -16.08 2.47
C ASP A 25 19.42 -15.54 3.90
N LEU A 26 18.30 -14.95 4.34
CA LEU A 26 18.16 -14.36 5.67
C LEU A 26 17.82 -15.43 6.69
N VAL A 27 18.59 -15.48 7.78
CA VAL A 27 18.29 -16.31 8.96
C VAL A 27 17.48 -15.56 10.02
N ALA A 28 17.61 -14.23 10.08
CA ALA A 28 16.86 -13.38 10.99
C ALA A 28 16.79 -11.92 10.51
N ILE A 29 15.80 -11.16 11.00
CA ILE A 29 15.71 -9.70 10.86
C ILE A 29 15.73 -9.07 12.26
N ALA A 30 16.63 -8.12 12.49
CA ALA A 30 16.66 -7.27 13.68
C ALA A 30 16.04 -5.89 13.35
N PRO A 31 14.75 -5.68 13.63
CA PRO A 31 14.09 -4.41 13.33
C PRO A 31 14.51 -3.30 14.31
N ALA A 32 14.33 -2.04 13.93
CA ALA A 32 14.54 -0.89 14.82
C ALA A 32 13.64 -0.91 16.08
N HIS A 33 12.50 -1.59 16.01
CA HIS A 33 11.55 -1.75 17.11
C HIS A 33 11.05 -3.19 17.20
N GLY A 34 10.85 -3.66 18.43
CA GLY A 34 10.38 -5.02 18.71
C GLY A 34 11.53 -6.02 18.83
N ARG A 35 11.19 -7.30 18.75
CA ARG A 35 12.14 -8.41 18.89
C ARG A 35 12.74 -8.83 17.54
N VAL A 36 13.87 -9.53 17.60
CA VAL A 36 14.44 -10.24 16.45
C VAL A 36 13.45 -11.27 15.89
N LEU A 37 13.38 -11.35 14.57
CA LEU A 37 12.42 -12.17 13.82
C LEU A 37 13.16 -13.30 13.13
N CYS A 38 12.95 -14.54 13.58
CA CYS A 38 13.70 -15.72 13.11
C CYS A 38 13.06 -16.42 11.88
N GLU A 39 11.94 -15.92 11.37
CA GLU A 39 11.27 -16.45 10.17
C GLU A 39 11.14 -15.35 9.10
N PRO A 40 12.26 -14.80 8.60
CA PRO A 40 12.26 -13.59 7.78
C PRO A 40 11.49 -13.77 6.48
N GLN A 41 11.63 -14.92 5.80
CA GLN A 41 10.95 -15.16 4.52
C GLN A 41 9.42 -15.21 4.67
N ARG A 42 8.93 -15.89 5.71
CA ARG A 42 7.48 -15.96 6.01
C ARG A 42 6.93 -14.58 6.31
N LEU A 43 7.66 -13.78 7.09
CA LEU A 43 7.28 -12.40 7.40
C LEU A 43 7.22 -11.52 6.14
N LEU A 44 8.27 -11.51 5.33
CA LEU A 44 8.35 -10.70 4.11
C LEU A 44 7.20 -11.05 3.16
N ALA A 45 6.93 -12.34 2.94
CA ALA A 45 5.82 -12.80 2.12
C ALA A 45 4.45 -12.32 2.66
N ALA A 46 4.25 -12.37 3.98
CA ALA A 46 3.03 -11.89 4.62
C ALA A 46 2.86 -10.36 4.44
N ILE A 47 3.93 -9.59 4.56
CA ILE A 47 3.90 -8.13 4.35
C ILE A 47 3.57 -7.82 2.89
N VAL A 48 4.25 -8.44 1.92
CA VAL A 48 3.98 -8.25 0.49
C VAL A 48 2.52 -8.58 0.16
N THR A 49 2.03 -9.73 0.64
CA THR A 49 0.63 -10.16 0.45
C THR A 49 -0.35 -9.14 1.01
N HIS A 50 -0.13 -8.67 2.25
CA HIS A 50 -0.97 -7.67 2.87
C HIS A 50 -1.02 -6.36 2.07
N ARG A 51 0.11 -5.91 1.53
CA ARG A 51 0.18 -4.69 0.71
C ARG A 51 -0.53 -4.85 -0.63
N ARG A 52 -0.36 -5.98 -1.31
CA ARG A 52 -1.05 -6.26 -2.57
C ARG A 52 -2.56 -6.39 -2.38
N GLN A 53 -2.99 -7.03 -1.30
CA GLN A 53 -4.42 -7.07 -0.93
C GLN A 53 -4.99 -5.68 -0.68
N ARG A 54 -4.23 -4.80 0.00
CA ARG A 54 -4.67 -3.42 0.23
C ARG A 54 -4.71 -2.62 -1.08
N GLU A 55 -3.72 -2.77 -1.95
CA GLU A 55 -3.70 -2.14 -3.28
C GLU A 55 -4.91 -2.56 -4.13
N ALA A 56 -5.25 -3.85 -4.14
CA ALA A 56 -6.44 -4.36 -4.81
C ALA A 56 -7.74 -3.75 -4.24
N LYS A 57 -7.83 -3.57 -2.91
CA LYS A 57 -8.96 -2.86 -2.28
C LYS A 57 -9.03 -1.39 -2.72
N VAL A 58 -7.88 -0.71 -2.82
CA VAL A 58 -7.81 0.69 -3.31
C VAL A 58 -8.31 0.77 -4.75
N LEU A 59 -7.81 -0.09 -5.64
CA LEU A 59 -8.23 -0.10 -7.04
C LEU A 59 -9.74 -0.39 -7.17
N ALA A 60 -10.24 -1.39 -6.43
CA ALA A 60 -11.66 -1.74 -6.48
C ALA A 60 -12.57 -0.62 -5.95
N ALA A 61 -12.17 0.08 -4.88
CA ALA A 61 -12.90 1.24 -4.36
C ALA A 61 -12.89 2.39 -5.37
N LEU A 62 -11.73 2.65 -6.00
CA LEU A 62 -11.59 3.67 -7.03
C LEU A 62 -12.45 3.38 -8.26
N GLN A 63 -12.49 2.11 -8.71
CA GLN A 63 -13.33 1.67 -9.82
C GLN A 63 -14.82 1.83 -9.51
N ARG A 64 -15.27 1.49 -8.31
CA ARG A 64 -16.67 1.69 -7.88
C ARG A 64 -17.07 3.16 -7.83
N ALA A 65 -16.18 4.01 -7.31
CA ALA A 65 -16.44 5.45 -7.21
C ALA A 65 -16.29 6.17 -8.56
N GLY A 66 -15.59 5.58 -9.53
CA GLY A 66 -15.20 6.19 -10.81
C GLY A 66 -14.00 7.13 -10.66
N HIS A 67 -14.02 7.98 -9.62
CA HIS A 67 -12.89 8.82 -9.22
C HIS A 67 -12.87 9.05 -7.71
N GLY A 68 -11.74 9.48 -7.17
CA GLY A 68 -11.66 9.76 -5.74
C GLY A 68 -10.33 10.31 -5.27
N THR A 69 -10.32 10.72 -4.01
CA THR A 69 -9.15 11.12 -3.23
C THR A 69 -8.97 10.18 -2.04
N PRO A 70 -7.81 10.20 -1.36
CA PRO A 70 -7.65 9.42 -0.13
C PRO A 70 -8.71 9.74 0.93
N GLU A 71 -9.24 10.97 1.01
CA GLU A 71 -10.29 11.40 1.95
C GLU A 71 -11.57 10.62 1.68
N THR A 72 -11.95 10.53 0.41
CA THR A 72 -13.20 9.89 -0.03
C THR A 72 -13.14 8.37 0.03
N LEU A 73 -11.95 7.78 -0.14
CA LEU A 73 -11.79 6.32 -0.28
C LEU A 73 -11.40 5.62 1.03
N VAL A 74 -10.87 6.32 2.03
CA VAL A 74 -10.28 5.68 3.22
C VAL A 74 -11.27 4.84 4.02
N ALA A 75 -12.50 5.32 4.21
CA ALA A 75 -13.49 4.63 5.02
C ALA A 75 -13.82 3.24 4.45
N GLU A 76 -13.86 3.12 3.13
CA GLU A 76 -14.12 1.86 2.42
C GLU A 76 -12.88 0.96 2.39
N VAL A 77 -11.72 1.51 1.98
CA VAL A 77 -10.47 0.74 1.85
C VAL A 77 -9.97 0.22 3.20
N TYR A 78 -10.20 0.98 4.27
CA TYR A 78 -9.77 0.71 5.64
C TYR A 78 -10.96 0.47 6.59
N ALA A 79 -12.06 -0.10 6.08
CA ALA A 79 -13.22 -0.48 6.90
C ALA A 79 -12.88 -1.44 8.06
N ASP A 80 -11.80 -2.22 7.91
CA ASP A 80 -11.24 -3.13 8.92
C ASP A 80 -10.28 -2.45 9.91
N THR A 81 -10.10 -1.13 9.82
CA THR A 81 -9.19 -0.34 10.65
C THR A 81 -9.97 0.63 11.52
N PRO A 82 -9.65 0.76 12.83
CA PRO A 82 -10.30 1.73 13.70
C PRO A 82 -10.29 3.16 13.12
N ALA A 83 -11.42 3.85 13.18
CA ALA A 83 -11.62 5.16 12.54
C ALA A 83 -10.57 6.21 12.95
N PHE A 84 -10.13 6.20 14.22
CA PHE A 84 -9.10 7.14 14.69
C PHE A 84 -7.73 6.96 14.01
N LEU A 85 -7.48 5.81 13.38
CA LEU A 85 -6.27 5.54 12.59
C LEU A 85 -6.42 5.91 11.11
N HIS A 86 -7.61 6.32 10.65
CA HIS A 86 -7.85 6.64 9.24
C HIS A 86 -7.03 7.84 8.76
N LEU A 87 -6.71 8.78 9.66
CA LEU A 87 -5.82 9.91 9.36
C LEU A 87 -4.44 9.43 8.88
N ALA A 88 -3.87 8.44 9.57
CA ALA A 88 -2.59 7.85 9.18
C ALA A 88 -2.76 6.90 7.97
N ALA A 89 -3.86 6.16 7.91
CA ALA A 89 -4.14 5.22 6.82
C ALA A 89 -4.21 5.90 5.44
N ARG A 90 -4.78 7.12 5.39
CA ARG A 90 -4.83 7.96 4.17
C ARG A 90 -3.48 8.15 3.50
N LEU A 91 -2.40 8.25 4.26
CA LEU A 91 -1.05 8.40 3.72
C LEU A 91 -0.63 7.16 2.93
N SER A 92 -0.87 5.97 3.47
CA SER A 92 -0.61 4.71 2.77
C SER A 92 -1.57 4.46 1.60
N LEU A 93 -2.82 4.92 1.72
CA LEU A 93 -3.77 4.91 0.61
C LEU A 93 -3.24 5.75 -0.56
N GLN A 94 -2.78 6.97 -0.28
CA GLN A 94 -2.17 7.84 -1.29
C GLN A 94 -0.94 7.19 -1.94
N ALA A 95 -0.08 6.54 -1.15
CA ALA A 95 1.06 5.80 -1.69
C ALA A 95 0.65 4.67 -2.67
N HIS A 96 -0.46 3.98 -2.38
CA HIS A 96 -1.03 2.99 -3.30
C HIS A 96 -1.60 3.63 -4.57
N LEU A 97 -2.31 4.75 -4.46
CA LEU A 97 -2.85 5.47 -5.62
C LEU A 97 -1.74 5.96 -6.56
N ILE A 98 -0.63 6.46 -6.02
CA ILE A 98 0.57 6.81 -6.81
C ILE A 98 1.10 5.57 -7.54
N ASN A 99 1.27 4.45 -6.83
CA ASN A 99 1.75 3.21 -7.43
C ASN A 99 0.79 2.64 -8.50
N LEU A 100 -0.52 2.83 -8.36
CA LEU A 100 -1.51 2.47 -9.39
C LEU A 100 -1.37 3.33 -10.64
N VAL A 101 -1.06 4.63 -10.51
CA VAL A 101 -0.76 5.50 -11.65
C VAL A 101 0.49 5.03 -12.37
N GLU A 102 1.57 4.78 -11.64
CA GLU A 102 2.85 4.35 -12.22
C GLU A 102 2.77 2.96 -12.88
N SER A 103 1.91 2.07 -12.36
CA SER A 103 1.65 0.76 -12.96
C SER A 103 0.62 0.78 -14.09
N GLY A 104 0.13 1.96 -14.50
CA GLY A 104 -0.81 2.10 -15.61
C GLY A 104 -2.22 1.59 -15.32
N GLN A 105 -2.62 1.52 -14.05
CA GLN A 105 -3.96 1.08 -13.62
C GLN A 105 -4.88 2.24 -13.21
N ALA A 106 -4.33 3.43 -13.02
CA ALA A 106 -5.06 4.64 -12.71
C ALA A 106 -4.43 5.86 -13.39
N LEU A 107 -5.13 6.98 -13.39
CA LEU A 107 -4.60 8.28 -13.79
C LEU A 107 -4.92 9.31 -12.70
N PHE A 108 -4.07 10.32 -12.56
CA PHE A 108 -4.33 11.48 -11.70
C PHE A 108 -4.63 12.68 -12.58
N ARG A 109 -5.81 13.29 -12.40
CA ARG A 109 -6.30 14.43 -13.20
C ARG A 109 -7.22 15.28 -12.35
N ASP A 110 -7.15 16.60 -12.53
CA ASP A 110 -8.06 17.57 -11.90
C ASP A 110 -8.16 17.42 -10.36
N GLY A 111 -7.05 16.99 -9.72
CA GLY A 111 -6.98 16.80 -8.27
C GLY A 111 -7.52 15.46 -7.75
N THR A 112 -7.99 14.57 -8.63
CA THR A 112 -8.52 13.25 -8.26
C THR A 112 -7.85 12.11 -9.02
N TRP A 113 -7.86 10.92 -8.42
CA TRP A 113 -7.49 9.70 -9.10
C TRP A 113 -8.71 9.13 -9.83
N HIS A 114 -8.48 8.50 -10.97
CA HIS A 114 -9.48 7.79 -11.76
C HIS A 114 -8.94 6.41 -12.11
N ALA A 115 -9.76 5.37 -11.97
CA ALA A 115 -9.36 4.05 -12.42
C ALA A 115 -9.31 4.00 -13.96
N LEU A 116 -8.32 3.30 -14.51
CA LEU A 116 -8.32 2.96 -15.91
C LEU A 116 -9.16 1.69 -16.09
N THR A 117 -10.19 1.78 -16.92
CA THR A 117 -10.94 0.58 -17.34
C THR A 117 -10.04 -0.21 -18.27
N ALA A 118 -9.87 -1.52 -18.01
CA ALA A 118 -9.30 -2.40 -19.01
C ALA A 118 -10.23 -2.37 -20.24
N VAL A 119 -9.68 -2.02 -21.40
CA VAL A 119 -10.36 -2.11 -22.70
C VAL A 119 -10.63 -3.57 -23.03
#